data_AF-A0A1Q3B941-F1
#
_entry.id   AF-A0A1Q3B941-F1
#
_cell.length_a   1.000
_cell.length_b   1.000
_cell.length_c   1.000
_cell.angle_alpha   90.00
_cell.angle_beta   90.00
_cell.angle_gamma   90.00
#
_symmetry.space_group_name_H-M   'P 1'
#
loop_
_entity.id
_entity.type
_entity.pdbx_description
1 polymer ?
#
loop_
_entity_poly.entity_id
_entity_poly.type
_entity_poly.pdbx_seq_one_letter_code
_entity_poly.pdbx_strand_id
1 'polypeptide(L)'
;MHHSKKTIKTVNKENGSLKHAIERLSNKSLDDKVISLEKENETLKLEVDALKKTFSMFSNSSEKLDNLLGLQRCVFNKAGLGYDEMNNVKHFQKYLEKKDIKKTSSSISCKYCNRNGHTTHNCYHKKNDMYKTNEFKQNMFYKNQMFKIRTIWVPKGTFITNPPGPKATWVPKSST
;
A
#
# COMPACT_ATOMS: atom_id res chain seq x y z
N MET A 1 -93.06 -21.28 -6.43
CA MET A 1 -92.28 -20.03 -6.43
C MET A 1 -91.66 -19.66 -5.07
N HIS A 2 -92.38 -19.81 -3.95
CA HIS A 2 -91.91 -19.37 -2.62
C HIS A 2 -90.77 -20.23 -2.03
N HIS A 3 -90.80 -21.55 -2.29
CA HIS A 3 -89.77 -22.49 -1.86
C HIS A 3 -88.40 -22.14 -2.48
N SER A 4 -88.36 -21.91 -3.79
CA SER A 4 -87.14 -21.55 -4.55
C SER A 4 -86.50 -20.25 -4.05
N LYS A 5 -87.30 -19.23 -3.68
CA LYS A 5 -86.78 -17.99 -3.10
C LYS A 5 -86.12 -18.19 -1.73
N LYS A 6 -86.67 -19.08 -0.90
CA LYS A 6 -86.08 -19.44 0.40
C LYS A 6 -84.74 -20.16 0.21
N THR A 7 -84.68 -21.12 -0.70
CA THR A 7 -83.44 -21.88 -1.01
C THR A 7 -82.35 -20.97 -1.55
N ILE A 8 -82.67 -20.06 -2.48
CA ILE A 8 -81.72 -19.07 -3.00
C ILE A 8 -81.15 -18.18 -1.88
N LYS A 9 -81.99 -17.76 -0.92
CA LYS A 9 -81.55 -16.93 0.21
C LYS A 9 -80.59 -17.68 1.14
N THR A 10 -80.85 -18.97 1.40
CA THR A 10 -79.97 -19.82 2.21
C THR A 10 -78.63 -20.04 1.51
N VAL A 11 -78.65 -20.43 0.23
CA VAL A 11 -77.44 -20.64 -0.58
C VAL A 11 -76.58 -19.37 -0.66
N ASN A 12 -77.19 -18.19 -0.82
CA ASN A 12 -76.44 -16.93 -0.82
C ASN A 12 -75.76 -16.64 0.54
N LYS A 13 -76.42 -16.99 1.66
CA LYS A 13 -75.83 -16.84 3.00
C LYS A 13 -74.66 -17.81 3.21
N GLU A 14 -74.79 -19.04 2.73
CA GLU A 14 -73.74 -20.05 2.76
C GLU A 14 -72.54 -19.63 1.89
N ASN A 15 -72.79 -19.16 0.67
CA ASN A 15 -71.74 -18.63 -0.21
C ASN A 15 -70.97 -17.46 0.41
N GLY A 16 -71.67 -16.53 1.08
CA GLY A 16 -71.01 -15.45 1.82
C GLY A 16 -70.11 -15.98 2.94
N SER A 17 -70.59 -16.95 3.70
CA SER A 17 -69.82 -17.60 4.77
C SER A 17 -68.58 -18.33 4.25
N LEU A 18 -68.73 -19.08 3.14
CA LEU A 18 -67.64 -19.80 2.49
C LEU A 18 -66.57 -18.85 1.96
N LYS A 19 -66.98 -17.75 1.31
CA LYS A 19 -66.05 -16.73 0.80
C LYS A 19 -65.19 -16.14 1.93
N HIS A 20 -65.80 -15.79 3.06
CA HIS A 20 -65.08 -15.31 4.23
C HIS A 20 -64.16 -16.36 4.87
N ALA A 21 -64.53 -17.63 4.86
CA ALA A 21 -63.69 -18.70 5.37
C ALA A 21 -62.44 -18.91 4.49
N ILE A 22 -62.60 -18.90 3.17
CA ILE A 22 -61.50 -18.99 2.20
C ILE A 22 -60.53 -17.82 2.37
N GLU A 23 -61.04 -16.59 2.47
CA GLU A 23 -60.23 -15.39 2.66
C GLU A 23 -59.40 -15.46 3.96
N ARG A 24 -60.02 -15.88 5.08
CA ARG A 24 -59.30 -16.08 6.35
C ARG A 24 -58.21 -17.15 6.26
N LEU A 25 -58.48 -18.28 5.62
CA LEU A 25 -57.50 -19.35 5.45
C LEU A 25 -56.33 -18.91 4.57
N SER A 26 -56.62 -18.18 3.49
CA SER A 26 -55.61 -17.61 2.59
C SER A 26 -54.69 -16.63 3.33
N ASN A 27 -55.26 -15.70 4.10
CA ASN A 27 -54.48 -14.71 4.83
C ASN A 27 -53.58 -15.38 5.88
N LYS A 28 -54.10 -16.35 6.63
CA LYS A 28 -53.29 -17.11 7.61
C LYS A 28 -52.12 -17.84 6.94
N SER A 29 -52.37 -18.48 5.79
CA SER A 29 -51.31 -19.17 5.04
C SER A 29 -50.25 -18.21 4.50
N LEU A 30 -50.62 -16.96 4.18
CA LEU A 30 -49.68 -15.93 3.75
C LEU A 30 -48.85 -15.44 4.94
N ASP A 31 -49.48 -15.17 6.08
CA ASP A 31 -48.81 -14.71 7.30
C ASP A 31 -47.74 -15.72 7.76
N ASP A 32 -48.07 -17.01 7.78
CA ASP A 32 -47.12 -18.07 8.16
C ASP A 32 -45.92 -18.11 7.20
N LYS A 33 -46.15 -17.89 5.91
CA LYS A 33 -45.09 -17.84 4.90
C LYS A 33 -44.21 -16.60 5.03
N VAL A 34 -44.80 -15.45 5.33
CA VAL A 34 -44.08 -14.19 5.59
C VAL A 34 -43.18 -14.36 6.81
N ILE A 35 -43.71 -14.88 7.92
CA ILE A 35 -42.93 -15.12 9.15
C ILE A 35 -41.76 -16.08 8.89
N SER A 36 -41.97 -17.14 8.11
CA SER A 36 -40.90 -18.07 7.75
C SER A 36 -39.79 -17.38 6.93
N LEU A 37 -40.19 -16.59 5.93
CA LEU A 37 -39.24 -15.86 5.07
C LEU A 37 -38.47 -14.80 5.84
N GLU A 38 -39.11 -14.08 6.78
CA GLU A 38 -38.45 -13.09 7.63
C GLU A 38 -37.34 -13.71 8.48
N LYS A 39 -37.62 -14.86 9.11
CA LYS A 39 -36.61 -15.60 9.91
C LYS A 39 -35.44 -16.10 9.06
N GLU A 40 -35.71 -16.59 7.86
CA GLU A 40 -34.66 -17.00 6.92
C GLU A 40 -33.80 -15.80 6.51
N ASN A 41 -34.43 -14.65 6.23
CA ASN A 41 -33.73 -13.43 5.86
C ASN A 41 -32.83 -12.88 6.99
N GLU A 42 -33.28 -12.95 8.24
CA GLU A 42 -32.45 -12.60 9.40
C GLU A 42 -31.23 -13.52 9.52
N THR A 43 -31.43 -14.83 9.34
CA THR A 43 -30.35 -15.83 9.38
C THR A 43 -29.33 -15.57 8.26
N LEU A 44 -29.80 -15.36 7.03
CA LEU A 44 -28.94 -15.07 5.88
C LEU A 44 -28.13 -13.78 6.06
N LYS A 45 -28.72 -12.73 6.65
CA LYS A 45 -27.98 -11.50 6.96
C LYS A 45 -26.81 -11.76 7.91
N LEU A 46 -27.03 -12.55 8.95
CA LEU A 46 -25.98 -12.92 9.90
C LEU A 46 -24.86 -13.73 9.24
N GLU A 47 -25.21 -14.68 8.37
CA GLU A 47 -24.23 -15.47 7.62
C GLU A 47 -23.42 -14.60 6.65
N VAL A 48 -24.07 -13.66 5.95
CA VAL A 48 -23.40 -12.71 5.04
C VAL A 48 -22.42 -11.83 5.82
N ASP A 49 -22.79 -11.32 6.99
CA ASP A 49 -21.89 -10.50 7.81
C ASP A 49 -20.69 -11.31 8.34
N ALA A 50 -20.91 -12.57 8.75
CA ALA A 50 -19.84 -13.48 9.16
C ALA A 50 -18.88 -13.80 7.99
N LEU A 51 -19.43 -14.09 6.81
CA LEU A 51 -18.67 -14.32 5.58
C LEU A 51 -17.86 -13.07 5.18
N LYS A 52 -18.46 -11.89 5.26
CA LYS A 52 -17.76 -10.64 4.96
C LYS A 52 -16.60 -10.39 5.91
N LYS A 53 -16.76 -10.69 7.20
CA LYS A 53 -15.70 -10.59 8.20
C LYS A 53 -14.55 -11.56 7.92
N THR A 54 -14.86 -12.84 7.66
CA THR A 54 -13.85 -13.86 7.34
C THR A 54 -13.13 -13.55 6.04
N PHE A 55 -13.85 -13.09 5.01
CA PHE A 55 -13.27 -12.66 3.74
C PHE A 55 -12.32 -11.46 3.89
N SER A 56 -12.69 -10.47 4.71
CA SER A 56 -11.80 -9.33 5.00
C SER A 56 -10.50 -9.78 5.67
N MET A 57 -10.58 -10.67 6.66
CA MET A 57 -9.39 -11.24 7.31
C MET A 57 -8.52 -12.04 6.33
N PHE A 58 -9.14 -12.86 5.47
CA PHE A 58 -8.45 -13.64 4.44
C PHE A 58 -7.79 -12.74 3.38
N SER A 59 -8.48 -11.70 2.91
CA SER A 59 -7.92 -10.75 1.95
C SER A 59 -6.70 -10.03 2.54
N ASN A 60 -6.76 -9.65 3.82
CA ASN A 60 -5.65 -8.99 4.50
C ASN A 60 -4.44 -9.93 4.69
N SER A 61 -4.67 -11.22 5.00
CA SER A 61 -3.58 -12.18 5.10
C SER A 61 -2.98 -12.52 3.73
N SER A 62 -3.82 -12.62 2.69
CA SER A 62 -3.37 -12.81 1.31
C SER A 62 -2.47 -11.66 0.83
N GLU A 63 -2.87 -10.39 1.08
CA GLU A 63 -2.04 -9.24 0.71
C GLU A 63 -0.70 -9.24 1.45
N LYS A 64 -0.67 -9.64 2.72
CA LYS A 64 0.58 -9.78 3.49
C LYS A 64 1.48 -10.89 2.92
N LEU A 65 0.90 -12.03 2.57
CA LEU A 65 1.63 -13.15 1.97
C LEU A 65 2.19 -12.77 0.59
N ASP A 66 1.39 -12.14 -0.25
CA ASP A 66 1.83 -11.66 -1.57
C ASP A 66 2.98 -10.64 -1.44
N ASN A 67 2.92 -9.75 -0.45
CA ASN A 67 4.01 -8.82 -0.16
C ASN A 67 5.29 -9.55 0.28
N LEU A 68 5.18 -10.56 1.17
CA LEU A 68 6.33 -11.36 1.61
C LEU A 68 6.96 -12.12 0.44
N LEU A 69 6.15 -12.83 -0.36
CA LEU A 69 6.63 -13.60 -1.50
C LEU A 69 7.16 -12.70 -2.61
N GLY A 70 6.53 -11.55 -2.84
CA GLY A 70 7.02 -10.53 -3.77
C GLY A 70 8.42 -10.02 -3.38
N LEU A 71 8.68 -9.84 -2.08
CA LEU A 71 10.01 -9.50 -1.56
C LEU A 71 11.00 -10.67 -1.66
N GLN A 72 10.55 -11.90 -1.42
CA GLN A 72 11.41 -13.09 -1.47
C GLN A 72 11.84 -13.44 -2.89
N ARG A 73 11.01 -13.17 -3.90
CA ARG A 73 11.41 -13.38 -5.30
C ARG A 73 12.45 -12.36 -5.79
N CYS A 74 12.66 -11.26 -5.05
CA CYS A 74 13.78 -10.33 -5.22
C CYS A 74 15.07 -10.86 -4.55
N VAL A 75 15.54 -12.05 -4.91
CA VAL A 75 16.92 -12.49 -4.59
C VAL A 75 17.85 -11.91 -5.66
N PHE A 76 18.14 -10.61 -5.55
CA PHE A 76 19.05 -9.94 -6.50
C PHE A 76 20.51 -10.36 -6.33
N ASN A 77 20.89 -10.82 -5.13
CA ASN A 77 22.25 -11.27 -4.86
C ASN A 77 22.39 -12.78 -5.09
N LYS A 78 22.19 -13.26 -6.33
CA LYS A 78 22.81 -14.51 -6.76
C LYS A 78 24.16 -14.17 -7.40
N ALA A 79 25.15 -13.85 -6.57
CA ALA A 79 26.53 -13.75 -7.01
C ALA A 79 27.07 -15.17 -7.26
N GLY A 80 26.74 -15.73 -8.42
CA GLY A 80 27.28 -17.00 -8.92
C GLY A 80 27.79 -16.81 -10.35
N LEU A 81 28.98 -17.34 -10.62
CA LEU A 81 29.59 -17.32 -11.96
C LEU A 81 28.61 -17.89 -12.99
N GLY A 82 28.14 -17.05 -13.93
CA GLY A 82 27.28 -17.44 -15.05
C GLY A 82 25.83 -16.97 -15.01
N TYR A 83 25.40 -16.15 -14.05
CA TYR A 83 24.04 -15.61 -14.03
C TYR A 83 23.96 -14.24 -14.74
N ASP A 84 23.26 -14.17 -15.87
CA ASP A 84 23.03 -12.94 -16.62
C ASP A 84 21.77 -12.22 -16.08
N GLU A 85 21.98 -11.08 -15.43
CA GLU A 85 21.02 -10.35 -14.58
C GLU A 85 19.77 -9.84 -15.33
N MET A 86 19.74 -9.90 -16.66
CA MET A 86 18.85 -9.07 -17.47
C MET A 86 17.48 -9.68 -17.81
N ASN A 87 17.28 -11.00 -17.61
CA ASN A 87 16.08 -11.68 -18.14
C ASN A 87 14.93 -11.92 -17.16
N ASN A 88 15.14 -11.76 -15.84
CA ASN A 88 14.07 -11.99 -14.84
C ASN A 88 13.40 -10.71 -14.32
N VAL A 89 13.90 -9.52 -14.69
CA VAL A 89 13.43 -8.22 -14.18
C VAL A 89 12.00 -7.90 -14.63
N LYS A 90 11.58 -8.38 -15.82
CA LYS A 90 10.26 -8.07 -16.39
C LYS A 90 9.09 -8.65 -15.60
N HIS A 91 9.27 -9.80 -14.94
CA HIS A 91 8.19 -10.42 -14.17
C HIS A 91 7.93 -9.74 -12.81
N PHE A 92 8.91 -9.05 -12.25
CA PHE A 92 8.80 -8.37 -10.94
C PHE A 92 8.25 -6.96 -11.04
N GLN A 93 8.43 -6.30 -12.19
CA GLN A 93 7.94 -4.96 -12.41
C GLN A 93 6.41 -4.87 -12.24
N LYS A 94 5.67 -5.89 -12.69
CA LYS A 94 4.20 -6.00 -12.50
C LYS A 94 3.75 -6.03 -11.03
N TYR A 95 4.60 -6.51 -10.12
CA TYR A 95 4.31 -6.54 -8.67
C TYR A 95 4.73 -5.23 -7.99
N LEU A 96 5.79 -4.58 -8.47
CA LEU A 96 6.23 -3.26 -8.00
C LEU A 96 5.26 -2.15 -8.43
N GLU A 97 4.82 -2.17 -9.70
CA GLU A 97 3.90 -1.17 -10.27
C GLU A 97 2.57 -1.07 -9.52
N LYS A 98 2.03 -2.20 -9.01
CA LYS A 98 0.81 -2.19 -8.19
C LYS A 98 0.95 -1.39 -6.89
N LYS A 99 2.15 -1.32 -6.33
CA LYS A 99 2.44 -0.57 -5.10
C LYS A 99 2.49 0.94 -5.34
N ASP A 100 2.87 1.35 -6.55
CA ASP A 100 2.98 2.76 -6.93
C ASP A 100 1.62 3.34 -7.37
N ILE A 101 0.75 2.54 -8.01
CA ILE A 101 -0.60 2.98 -8.41
C ILE A 101 -1.48 3.36 -7.21
N LYS A 102 -1.32 2.70 -6.04
CA LYS A 102 -2.04 3.07 -4.81
C LYS A 102 -1.49 4.34 -4.13
N LYS A 103 -0.29 4.82 -4.47
CA LYS A 103 0.35 6.01 -3.85
C LYS A 103 0.18 7.31 -4.65
N THR A 104 -0.27 7.24 -5.91
CA THR A 104 -0.31 8.40 -6.82
C THR A 104 -1.60 9.23 -6.78
N SER A 105 -2.59 8.90 -5.96
CA SER A 105 -3.86 9.66 -5.94
C SER A 105 -3.91 10.83 -4.95
N SER A 106 -2.97 10.95 -4.01
CA SER A 106 -2.82 12.20 -3.25
C SER A 106 -1.86 13.10 -4.01
N SER A 107 -2.35 14.24 -4.52
CA SER A 107 -1.56 15.24 -5.24
C SER A 107 -0.26 15.56 -4.49
N ILE A 108 0.85 14.92 -4.88
CA ILE A 108 2.15 15.18 -4.27
C ILE A 108 2.52 16.61 -4.61
N SER A 109 2.45 17.50 -3.62
CA SER A 109 2.84 18.90 -3.74
C SER A 109 4.23 19.12 -3.16
N CYS A 110 5.02 19.94 -3.84
CA CYS A 110 6.36 20.30 -3.41
C CYS A 110 6.29 21.48 -2.43
N LYS A 111 6.75 21.31 -1.19
CA LYS A 111 6.77 22.39 -0.17
C LYS A 111 7.70 23.56 -0.51
N TYR A 112 8.61 23.38 -1.46
CA TYR A 112 9.61 24.40 -1.81
C TYR A 112 9.15 25.30 -2.96
N CYS A 113 8.54 24.73 -4.01
CA CYS A 113 8.06 25.51 -5.16
C CYS A 113 6.52 25.57 -5.26
N ASN A 114 5.80 24.97 -4.31
CA ASN A 114 4.33 24.90 -4.25
C ASN A 114 3.65 24.35 -5.51
N ARG A 115 4.37 23.56 -6.32
CA ARG A 115 3.83 22.88 -7.51
C ARG A 115 3.54 21.42 -7.23
N ASN A 116 2.54 20.88 -7.92
CA ASN A 116 2.14 19.48 -7.83
C ASN A 116 2.99 18.60 -8.76
N GLY A 117 2.99 17.28 -8.51
CA GLY A 117 3.64 16.27 -9.34
C GLY A 117 5.04 15.86 -8.90
N HIS A 118 5.62 16.47 -7.85
CA HIS A 118 6.92 16.09 -7.33
C HIS A 118 7.10 16.46 -5.85
N THR A 119 7.98 15.73 -5.16
CA THR A 119 8.35 15.95 -3.77
C THR A 119 9.43 17.03 -3.63
N THR A 120 9.58 17.61 -2.43
CA THR A 120 10.62 18.60 -2.13
C THR A 120 12.05 18.11 -2.43
N HIS A 121 12.32 16.81 -2.28
CA HIS A 121 13.65 16.24 -2.55
C HIS A 121 13.97 16.18 -4.06
N ASN A 122 12.95 16.06 -4.90
CA ASN A 122 13.08 16.01 -6.37
C ASN A 122 12.81 17.35 -7.06
N CYS A 123 12.66 18.44 -6.30
CA CYS A 123 12.40 19.76 -6.87
C CYS A 123 13.59 20.28 -7.68
N TYR A 124 13.36 20.59 -8.95
CA TYR A 124 14.35 21.16 -9.86
C TYR A 124 14.89 22.50 -9.36
N HIS A 125 14.01 23.39 -8.88
CA HIS A 125 14.42 24.68 -8.32
C HIS A 125 15.35 24.52 -7.11
N LYS A 126 15.03 23.62 -6.17
CA LYS A 126 15.87 23.35 -4.99
C LYS A 126 17.24 22.78 -5.39
N LYS A 127 17.27 21.83 -6.33
CA LYS A 127 18.52 21.25 -6.82
C LYS A 127 19.40 22.33 -7.45
N ASN A 128 18.83 23.17 -8.32
CA ASN A 128 19.58 24.25 -8.97
C ASN A 128 20.13 25.29 -8.00
N ASP A 129 19.38 25.67 -6.98
CA ASP A 129 19.88 26.61 -5.97
C ASP A 129 21.05 26.00 -5.19
N MET A 130 21.00 24.71 -4.86
CA MET A 130 22.12 23.99 -4.24
C MET A 130 23.35 23.94 -5.16
N TYR A 131 23.16 23.68 -6.46
CA TYR A 131 24.26 23.70 -7.42
C TYR A 131 24.91 25.09 -7.48
N LYS A 132 24.12 26.17 -7.54
CA LYS A 132 24.64 27.55 -7.51
C LYS A 132 25.37 27.88 -6.19
N THR A 133 24.87 27.39 -5.06
CA THR A 133 25.56 27.60 -3.77
C THR A 133 26.88 26.85 -3.72
N ASN A 134 26.93 25.63 -4.27
CA ASN A 134 28.13 24.82 -4.33
C ASN A 134 29.16 25.39 -5.32
N GLU A 135 28.72 25.97 -6.44
CA GLU A 135 29.58 26.70 -7.38
C GLU A 135 30.20 27.95 -6.74
N PHE A 136 29.42 28.72 -5.97
CA PHE A 136 29.94 29.85 -5.20
C PHE A 136 30.98 29.43 -4.14
N LYS A 137 30.73 28.31 -3.44
CA LYS A 137 31.69 27.73 -2.47
C LYS A 137 32.94 27.18 -3.14
N GLN A 138 32.81 26.55 -4.32
CA GLN A 138 33.95 26.08 -5.11
C GLN A 138 34.82 27.25 -5.54
N ASN A 139 34.21 28.31 -6.09
CA ASN A 139 34.93 29.52 -6.48
C ASN A 139 35.62 30.24 -5.31
N MET A 140 35.06 30.16 -4.10
CA MET A 140 35.73 30.64 -2.89
C MET A 140 36.92 29.75 -2.48
N PHE A 141 36.79 28.43 -2.63
CA PHE A 141 37.88 27.47 -2.35
C PHE A 141 39.05 27.64 -3.34
N TYR A 142 38.77 27.85 -4.63
CA TYR A 142 39.80 28.13 -5.64
C TYR A 142 40.47 29.50 -5.42
N LYS A 143 39.76 30.52 -4.93
CA LYS A 143 40.37 31.80 -4.53
C LYS A 143 41.26 31.69 -3.28
N ASN A 144 40.94 30.78 -2.36
CA ASN A 144 41.76 30.49 -1.17
C ASN A 144 42.90 29.50 -1.45
N GLN A 145 43.05 29.01 -2.68
CA GLN A 145 44.17 28.17 -3.15
C GLN A 145 45.49 28.97 -3.29
N MET A 146 45.71 29.99 -2.47
CA MET A 146 47.03 30.59 -2.24
C MET A 146 47.77 29.96 -1.05
N PHE A 147 47.12 29.06 -0.31
CA PHE A 147 47.77 28.25 0.73
C PHE A 147 47.98 26.81 0.22
N LYS A 148 49.10 26.56 -0.46
CA LYS A 148 49.52 25.21 -0.86
C LYS A 148 49.86 24.38 0.39
N ILE A 149 48.93 23.57 0.87
CA ILE A 149 49.22 22.56 1.90
C ILE A 149 50.07 21.47 1.24
N ARG A 150 51.33 21.33 1.66
CA ARG A 150 52.19 20.20 1.25
C ARG A 150 51.64 18.93 1.89
N THR A 151 51.21 17.99 1.07
CA THR A 151 50.90 16.63 1.51
C THR A 151 52.16 15.78 1.45
N ILE A 152 52.48 15.09 2.54
CA ILE A 152 53.57 14.11 2.61
C ILE A 152 52.94 12.73 2.45
N TRP A 153 53.56 11.89 1.62
CA TRP A 153 53.08 10.54 1.36
C TRP A 153 53.49 9.59 2.49
N VAL A 154 52.54 8.81 3.04
CA VAL A 154 52.81 7.83 4.11
C VAL A 154 52.25 6.46 3.70
N PRO A 155 53.02 5.36 3.83
CA PRO A 155 52.56 4.01 3.51
C PRO A 155 51.42 3.55 4.43
N LYS A 156 50.49 2.74 3.90
CA LYS A 156 49.35 2.22 4.65
C LYS A 156 49.82 1.16 5.67
N GLY A 157 49.53 1.39 6.96
CA GLY A 157 49.78 0.43 8.05
C GLY A 157 50.47 1.02 9.28
N THR A 158 51.01 2.23 9.20
CA THR A 158 51.72 2.88 10.32
C THR A 158 50.78 3.83 11.06
N PHE A 159 50.34 3.46 12.27
CA PHE A 159 49.64 4.40 13.16
C PHE A 159 50.68 5.29 13.85
N ILE A 160 50.65 6.60 13.57
CA ILE A 160 51.55 7.57 14.19
C ILE A 160 51.03 7.87 15.60
N THR A 161 51.56 7.21 16.61
CA THR A 161 51.36 7.64 18.00
C THR A 161 52.43 8.67 18.36
N ASN A 162 51.99 9.94 18.44
CA ASN A 162 52.74 11.13 18.86
C ASN A 162 53.79 11.69 17.88
N PRO A 163 53.39 12.52 16.90
CA PRO A 163 54.36 13.33 16.17
C PRO A 163 54.95 14.41 17.11
N PRO A 164 56.29 14.49 17.28
CA PRO A 164 56.89 15.67 17.89
C PRO A 164 56.54 16.87 17.00
N GLY A 165 56.17 17.99 17.64
CA GLY A 165 55.48 19.11 17.03
C GLY A 165 56.15 19.70 15.77
N PRO A 166 55.49 20.69 15.13
CA PRO A 166 55.60 21.05 13.71
C PRO A 166 56.97 21.57 13.20
N LYS A 167 58.06 21.43 13.93
CA LYS A 167 59.41 21.92 13.57
C LYS A 167 60.54 20.89 13.64
N ALA A 168 60.27 19.60 13.84
CA ALA A 168 61.32 18.59 13.84
C ALA A 168 61.39 17.84 12.49
N THR A 169 62.33 18.22 11.62
CA THR A 169 62.68 17.44 10.42
C THR A 169 63.51 16.22 10.84
N TRP A 170 63.01 15.01 10.61
CA TRP A 170 63.74 13.77 10.90
C TRP A 170 64.95 13.65 9.96
N VAL A 171 66.15 13.47 10.50
CA VAL A 171 67.37 13.13 9.73
C VAL A 171 67.88 11.78 10.26
N PRO A 172 68.13 10.77 9.40
CA PRO A 172 68.69 9.51 9.85
C PRO A 172 70.13 9.71 10.32
N LYS A 173 70.45 9.27 11.54
CA LYS A 173 71.85 9.16 11.98
C LYS A 173 72.47 7.92 11.35
N SER A 174 73.59 8.09 10.66
CA SER A 174 74.45 6.97 10.25
C SER A 174 75.14 6.40 11.48
N SER A 175 75.07 5.08 11.64
CA SER A 175 75.85 4.33 12.64
C SER A 175 77.31 4.27 12.20
N THR A 176 78.23 4.70 13.07
CA THR A 176 79.66 4.34 12.99
C THR A 176 79.87 3.01 13.68
#